data_AF-A0A396H5I2-F1
#
_entry.id   AF-A0A396H5I2-F1
#
_cell.length_a   1.000
_cell.length_b   1.000
_cell.length_c   1.000
_cell.angle_alpha   90.00
_cell.angle_beta   90.00
_cell.angle_gamma   90.00
#
_symmetry.space_group_name_H-M   'P 1'
#
loop_
_entity.id
_entity.type
_entity.pdbx_description
1 polymer ?
#
loop_
_entity_poly.entity_id
_entity_poly.type
_entity_poly.pdbx_seq_one_letter_code
_entity_poly.pdbx_strand_id
1 'polypeptide(L)'
;MNGTDWPSPAANLSLVEQHIKKILAATGVDVPSLAIDEEYPATLPLPLAAFVSLSITYKLDKGKGRFLLLIGPTLNAVASVCVWPCMPILTSLWIQKVKRWRDYFLLRASGTVFHHNKDAVVQLLKSCFTSTLGLGSTCMNNNGGVGALLGHGLASHSPVAPGILYLRVYRFIGDIMFLNKAIMSILLLSVRDIASSDELPKGDVKKQLNKIKYGMKRGQVSLVRYMARVKQAALLGASLVWISGGQKLVQSLIRGTVPSWFLSADTLEQEDGETGVLVAMLSGYALAYFVMLSVAFAWGIDHSSVPPNRRAKVIAIHLDFLADTMERFTTLSCHHATWQAYVSGFVSLIVCCTPMWIREVDAELLKRLSKGLRQLNEDELALRLLEIGGIGVMGTAAEMIIESARML
;
A
#
# COMPACT_ATOMS: atom_id res chain seq x y z
N MET A 1 3.90 -31.65 29.09
CA MET A 1 3.11 -32.72 28.43
C MET A 1 4.03 -33.90 28.12
N ASN A 2 4.65 -34.51 29.14
CA ASN A 2 5.81 -35.41 28.98
C ASN A 2 5.46 -36.89 29.24
N GLY A 3 4.19 -37.28 29.08
CA GLY A 3 3.79 -38.69 29.11
C GLY A 3 4.05 -39.34 27.75
N THR A 4 4.37 -40.64 27.75
CA THR A 4 4.63 -41.45 26.54
C THR A 4 3.45 -41.50 25.55
N ASP A 5 2.25 -41.12 25.99
CA ASP A 5 1.03 -41.13 25.20
C ASP A 5 0.81 -39.87 24.34
N TRP A 6 1.70 -38.88 24.43
CA TRP A 6 1.56 -37.61 23.72
C TRP A 6 2.36 -37.57 22.42
N PRO A 7 1.76 -37.14 21.29
CA PRO A 7 2.51 -36.93 20.05
C PRO A 7 3.58 -35.86 20.25
N SER A 8 4.83 -36.18 19.90
CA SER A 8 5.92 -35.22 19.93
C SER A 8 5.87 -34.31 18.70
N PRO A 9 5.99 -32.97 18.86
CA PRO A 9 6.07 -32.05 17.72
C PRO A 9 7.38 -32.22 16.94
N ALA A 10 8.45 -32.72 17.60
CA ALA A 10 9.79 -32.83 17.03
C ALA A 10 9.84 -33.68 15.76
N ALA A 11 8.96 -34.69 15.65
CA ALA A 11 8.91 -35.58 14.48
C ALA A 11 8.59 -34.86 13.17
N ASN A 12 7.80 -33.77 13.22
CA ASN A 12 7.32 -33.06 12.02
C ASN A 12 7.71 -31.58 11.97
N LEU A 13 8.29 -31.03 13.05
CA LEU A 13 8.54 -29.59 13.16
C LEU A 13 9.48 -29.08 12.06
N SER A 14 10.61 -29.75 11.83
CA SER A 14 11.57 -29.40 10.77
C SER A 14 10.95 -29.44 9.37
N LEU A 15 10.12 -30.45 9.11
CA LEU A 15 9.39 -30.57 7.86
C LEU A 15 8.36 -29.43 7.70
N VAL A 16 7.64 -29.08 8.76
CA VAL A 16 6.68 -27.97 8.76
C VAL A 16 7.38 -26.63 8.50
N GLU A 17 8.52 -26.38 9.14
CA GLU A 17 9.31 -25.17 8.93
C GLU A 17 9.84 -25.07 7.50
N GLN A 18 10.34 -26.17 6.93
CA GLN A 18 10.79 -26.21 5.54
C GLN A 18 9.64 -25.92 4.57
N HIS A 19 8.43 -26.42 4.85
CA HIS A 19 7.25 -26.12 4.04
C HIS A 19 6.83 -24.65 4.15
N ILE A 20 6.90 -24.06 5.34
CA ILE A 20 6.63 -22.63 5.53
C ILE A 20 7.63 -21.81 4.73
N LYS A 21 8.93 -22.11 4.81
CA LYS A 21 9.97 -21.45 4.01
C LYS A 21 9.68 -21.58 2.52
N LYS A 22 9.27 -22.76 2.04
CA LYS A 22 8.91 -22.98 0.64
C LYS A 22 7.72 -22.12 0.19
N ILE A 23 6.69 -21.98 1.03
CA ILE A 23 5.53 -21.11 0.75
C ILE A 23 5.97 -19.65 0.66
N LEU A 24 6.79 -19.19 1.59
CA LEU A 24 7.27 -17.81 1.64
C LEU A 24 8.20 -17.48 0.45
N ALA A 25 9.16 -18.36 0.16
CA ALA A 25 10.07 -18.22 -0.96
C ALA A 25 9.32 -18.16 -2.31
N ALA A 26 8.25 -18.94 -2.46
CA ALA A 26 7.40 -18.90 -3.65
C ALA A 26 6.69 -17.55 -3.86
N THR A 27 6.59 -16.73 -2.80
CA THR A 27 6.06 -15.36 -2.85
C THR A 27 7.14 -14.27 -2.87
N GLY A 28 8.42 -14.64 -3.04
CA GLY A 28 9.55 -13.72 -3.01
C GLY A 28 9.88 -13.19 -1.60
N VAL A 29 9.45 -13.90 -0.56
CA VAL A 29 9.80 -13.59 0.83
C VAL A 29 10.86 -14.58 1.29
N ASP A 30 12.07 -14.08 1.52
CA ASP A 30 13.13 -14.81 2.18
C ASP A 30 13.14 -14.46 3.67
N VAL A 31 13.13 -15.50 4.49
CA VAL A 31 13.16 -15.35 5.95
C VAL A 31 14.38 -16.12 6.42
N PRO A 32 15.36 -15.45 7.06
CA PRO A 32 16.51 -16.15 7.60
C PRO A 32 16.01 -17.31 8.46
N SER A 33 16.74 -18.43 8.43
CA SER A 33 16.46 -19.54 9.34
C SER A 33 16.47 -18.97 10.76
N LEU A 34 15.29 -18.84 11.35
CA LEU A 34 15.15 -18.52 12.75
C LEU A 34 15.71 -19.74 13.48
N ALA A 35 16.99 -19.65 13.85
CA ALA A 35 17.58 -20.60 14.77
C ALA A 35 16.63 -20.62 15.97
N ILE A 36 16.04 -21.79 16.22
CA ILE A 36 15.60 -22.10 17.56
C ILE A 36 16.89 -21.92 18.36
N ASP A 37 16.96 -20.90 19.22
CA ASP A 37 18.06 -20.80 20.18
C ASP A 37 18.19 -22.19 20.78
N GLU A 38 19.29 -22.89 20.50
CA GLU A 38 19.47 -24.29 20.91
C GLU A 38 19.40 -24.42 22.45
N GLU A 39 19.44 -23.29 23.17
CA GLU A 39 19.29 -23.15 24.60
C GLU A 39 17.84 -23.20 25.12
N TYR A 40 16.81 -22.93 24.30
CA TYR A 40 15.41 -22.91 24.77
C TYR A 40 14.51 -23.85 23.96
N PRO A 41 13.97 -24.93 24.57
CA PRO A 41 13.07 -25.83 23.87
C PRO A 41 11.81 -25.07 23.43
N ALA A 42 11.38 -25.34 22.20
CA ALA A 42 10.18 -24.76 21.62
C ALA A 42 8.96 -25.12 22.49
N THR A 43 8.45 -24.15 23.27
CA THR A 43 7.36 -24.36 24.23
C THR A 43 6.08 -23.67 23.79
N LEU A 44 4.95 -24.29 24.10
CA LEU A 44 3.63 -23.67 23.96
C LEU A 44 3.22 -23.03 25.29
N PRO A 45 2.63 -21.82 25.29
CA PRO A 45 2.02 -21.25 26.48
C PRO A 45 1.02 -22.23 27.11
N LEU A 46 1.01 -22.34 28.44
CA LEU A 46 0.22 -23.34 29.17
C LEU A 46 -1.27 -23.41 28.74
N PRO A 47 -2.00 -22.28 28.56
CA PRO A 47 -3.38 -22.33 28.10
C PRO A 47 -3.53 -22.95 26.70
N LEU A 48 -2.60 -22.63 25.78
CA LEU A 48 -2.59 -23.18 24.44
C LEU A 48 -2.21 -24.66 24.47
N ALA A 49 -1.21 -25.05 25.27
CA ALA A 49 -0.81 -26.44 25.45
C ALA A 49 -1.97 -27.30 25.98
N ALA A 50 -2.70 -26.82 26.99
CA ALA A 50 -3.88 -27.50 27.52
C ALA A 50 -5.00 -27.62 26.48
N PHE A 51 -5.25 -26.57 25.69
CA PHE A 51 -6.28 -26.61 24.66
C PHE A 51 -5.93 -27.54 23.49
N VAL A 52 -4.67 -27.56 23.07
CA VAL A 52 -4.14 -28.53 22.10
C VAL A 52 -4.27 -29.95 22.63
N SER A 53 -3.92 -30.14 23.91
CA SER A 53 -4.00 -31.42 24.60
C SER A 53 -5.43 -31.99 24.61
N LEU A 54 -6.42 -31.18 24.99
CA LEU A 54 -7.85 -31.57 24.99
C LEU A 54 -8.40 -31.85 23.59
N SER A 55 -7.94 -31.11 22.59
CA SER A 55 -8.46 -31.21 21.23
C SER A 55 -7.86 -32.36 20.42
N ILE A 56 -6.58 -32.70 20.64
CA ILE A 56 -5.91 -33.83 20.00
C ILE A 56 -6.34 -35.18 20.62
N THR A 57 -6.66 -35.20 21.91
CA THR A 57 -7.15 -36.41 22.60
C THR A 57 -8.61 -36.74 22.29
N TYR A 58 -9.38 -35.76 21.82
CA TYR A 58 -10.77 -35.99 21.44
C TYR A 58 -10.89 -37.04 20.32
N LYS A 59 -11.72 -38.08 20.54
CA LYS A 59 -12.00 -39.11 19.52
C LYS A 59 -12.85 -38.51 18.40
N LEU A 60 -12.20 -38.25 17.27
CA LEU A 60 -12.81 -37.73 16.04
C LEU A 60 -13.59 -38.84 15.34
N ASP A 61 -14.79 -39.13 15.83
CA ASP A 61 -15.71 -40.04 15.16
C ASP A 61 -16.34 -39.37 13.91
N LYS A 62 -16.70 -40.16 12.90
CA LYS A 62 -17.13 -39.67 11.56
C LYS A 62 -18.35 -38.72 11.63
N GLY A 63 -19.20 -38.84 12.66
CA GLY A 63 -20.37 -37.97 12.88
C GLY A 63 -20.10 -36.63 13.59
N LYS A 64 -18.88 -36.41 14.12
CA LYS A 64 -18.54 -35.25 14.97
C LYS A 64 -17.73 -34.17 14.24
N GLY A 65 -17.74 -34.18 12.91
CA GLY A 65 -17.00 -33.24 12.06
C GLY A 65 -17.30 -31.74 12.32
N ARG A 66 -18.47 -31.41 12.89
CA ARG A 66 -18.83 -30.04 13.28
C ARG A 66 -17.97 -29.47 14.41
N PHE A 67 -17.50 -30.31 15.34
CA PHE A 67 -16.60 -29.86 16.40
C PHE A 67 -15.22 -29.50 15.87
N LEU A 68 -14.74 -30.21 14.83
CA LEU A 68 -13.51 -29.82 14.15
C LEU A 68 -13.64 -28.43 13.54
N LEU A 69 -14.75 -28.13 12.85
CA LEU A 69 -15.02 -26.81 12.28
C LEU A 69 -14.97 -25.66 13.30
N LEU A 70 -15.21 -25.94 14.59
CA LEU A 70 -15.06 -24.96 15.68
C LEU A 70 -13.61 -24.93 16.21
N ILE A 71 -13.05 -26.10 16.53
CA ILE A 71 -11.76 -26.26 17.19
C ILE A 71 -10.60 -25.67 16.35
N GLY A 72 -10.60 -25.91 15.04
CA GLY A 72 -9.54 -25.42 14.15
C GLY A 72 -9.39 -23.92 14.12
N PRO A 73 -10.45 -23.16 13.77
CA PRO A 73 -10.43 -21.70 13.83
C PRO A 73 -10.06 -21.16 15.21
N THR A 74 -10.56 -21.77 16.29
CA THR A 74 -10.22 -21.32 17.66
C THR A 74 -8.75 -21.53 18.00
N LEU A 75 -8.18 -22.70 17.68
CA LEU A 75 -6.76 -22.98 17.91
C LEU A 75 -5.87 -22.06 17.08
N ASN A 76 -6.25 -21.86 15.82
CA ASN A 76 -5.58 -20.93 14.93
C ASN A 76 -5.61 -19.50 15.49
N ALA A 77 -6.76 -19.02 15.98
CA ALA A 77 -6.88 -17.70 16.55
C ALA A 77 -5.98 -17.52 17.78
N VAL A 78 -6.02 -18.48 18.73
CA VAL A 78 -5.20 -18.42 19.94
C VAL A 78 -3.72 -18.49 19.62
N ALA A 79 -3.30 -19.44 18.77
CA ALA A 79 -1.90 -19.61 18.44
C ALA A 79 -1.34 -18.49 17.53
N SER A 80 -2.19 -17.81 16.76
CA SER A 80 -1.77 -16.67 15.93
C SER A 80 -1.40 -15.41 16.72
N VAL A 81 -1.82 -15.32 17.98
CA VAL A 81 -1.45 -14.24 18.91
C VAL A 81 -0.19 -14.60 19.70
N CYS A 82 0.24 -15.87 19.66
CA CYS A 82 1.44 -16.32 20.35
C CYS A 82 2.70 -16.05 19.52
N VAL A 83 3.82 -15.86 20.21
CA VAL A 83 5.14 -15.68 19.60
C VAL A 83 5.50 -16.94 18.82
N TRP A 84 6.14 -16.76 17.67
CA TRP A 84 6.78 -17.86 16.94
C TRP A 84 7.74 -18.63 17.87
N PRO A 85 7.79 -19.97 17.89
CA PRO A 85 7.25 -20.93 16.92
C PRO A 85 5.94 -21.63 17.35
N CYS A 86 5.06 -20.99 18.13
CA CYS A 86 3.83 -21.63 18.63
C CYS A 86 2.94 -22.23 17.52
N MET A 87 2.81 -21.53 16.39
CA MET A 87 2.02 -22.02 15.24
C MET A 87 2.66 -23.20 14.50
N PRO A 88 3.97 -23.21 14.20
CA PRO A 88 4.68 -24.40 13.73
C PRO A 88 4.51 -25.62 14.64
N ILE A 89 4.63 -25.47 15.97
CA ILE A 89 4.43 -26.56 16.93
C ILE A 89 2.98 -27.05 16.88
N LEU A 90 2.00 -26.14 16.89
CA LEU A 90 0.59 -26.51 16.77
C LEU A 90 0.33 -27.29 15.47
N THR A 91 0.91 -26.80 14.36
CA THR A 91 0.77 -27.39 13.03
C THR A 91 1.38 -28.79 12.98
N SER A 92 2.58 -28.98 13.55
CA SER A 92 3.26 -30.27 13.56
C SER A 92 2.49 -31.33 14.34
N LEU A 93 1.84 -30.95 15.45
CA LEU A 93 0.96 -31.82 16.24
C LEU A 93 -0.35 -32.15 15.51
N TRP A 94 -0.99 -31.15 14.89
CA TRP A 94 -2.28 -31.35 14.23
C TRP A 94 -2.21 -32.13 12.93
N ILE A 95 -1.11 -31.99 12.18
CA ILE A 95 -0.88 -32.78 10.96
C ILE A 95 -0.79 -34.28 11.27
N GLN A 96 -0.28 -34.66 12.45
CA GLN A 96 -0.25 -36.06 12.89
C GLN A 96 -1.65 -36.63 13.10
N LYS A 97 -2.58 -35.81 13.62
CA LYS A 97 -3.96 -36.23 13.91
C LYS A 97 -4.88 -36.17 12.70
N VAL A 98 -4.81 -35.10 11.91
CA VAL A 98 -5.77 -34.78 10.84
C VAL A 98 -5.02 -34.31 9.59
N LYS A 99 -4.57 -35.26 8.75
CA LYS A 99 -3.82 -34.96 7.52
C LYS A 99 -4.52 -33.98 6.57
N ARG A 100 -5.86 -34.02 6.48
CA ARG A 100 -6.66 -33.13 5.61
C ARG A 100 -6.54 -31.63 5.96
N TRP A 101 -6.03 -31.29 7.14
CA TRP A 101 -5.90 -29.91 7.61
C TRP A 101 -4.47 -29.38 7.49
N ARG A 102 -3.58 -30.17 6.91
CA ARG A 102 -2.18 -29.81 6.69
C ARG A 102 -2.04 -28.47 5.99
N ASP A 103 -2.67 -28.29 4.82
CA ASP A 103 -2.50 -27.06 4.05
C ASP A 103 -3.10 -25.85 4.75
N TYR A 104 -4.22 -26.04 5.47
CA TYR A 104 -4.84 -24.99 6.28
C TYR A 104 -3.88 -24.50 7.37
N PHE A 105 -3.31 -25.41 8.17
CA PHE A 105 -2.39 -25.03 9.25
C PHE A 105 -1.04 -24.54 8.74
N LEU A 106 -0.45 -25.16 7.71
CA LEU A 106 0.81 -24.72 7.12
C LEU A 106 0.72 -23.28 6.62
N LEU A 107 -0.36 -22.98 5.90
CA LEU A 107 -0.61 -21.64 5.39
C LEU A 107 -0.85 -20.63 6.53
N ARG A 108 -1.55 -21.02 7.59
CA ARG A 108 -1.74 -20.15 8.76
C ARG A 108 -0.44 -19.91 9.53
N ALA A 109 0.37 -20.94 9.69
CA ALA A 109 1.69 -20.83 10.32
C ALA A 109 2.63 -19.94 9.50
N SER A 110 2.58 -19.98 8.16
CA SER A 110 3.34 -19.01 7.36
C SER A 110 2.96 -17.55 7.63
N GLY A 111 1.72 -17.30 8.07
CA GLY A 111 1.24 -15.96 8.40
C GLY A 111 1.85 -15.36 9.68
N THR A 112 2.23 -16.19 10.65
CA THR A 112 2.78 -15.68 11.92
C THR A 112 4.17 -15.06 11.80
N VAL A 113 4.89 -15.35 10.71
CA VAL A 113 6.22 -14.76 10.46
C VAL A 113 6.12 -13.24 10.27
N PHE A 114 5.02 -12.76 9.68
CA PHE A 114 4.76 -11.34 9.43
C PHE A 114 4.38 -10.54 10.68
N HIS A 115 4.13 -11.21 11.82
CA HIS A 115 3.77 -10.51 13.06
C HIS A 115 4.94 -9.71 13.64
N HIS A 116 6.15 -10.25 13.56
CA HIS A 116 7.35 -9.67 14.17
C HIS A 116 8.42 -9.25 13.16
N ASN A 117 8.43 -9.82 11.95
CA ASN A 117 9.42 -9.48 10.94
C ASN A 117 8.89 -8.41 9.97
N LYS A 118 9.24 -7.14 10.24
CA LYS A 118 8.91 -6.00 9.36
C LYS A 118 9.53 -6.14 7.98
N ASP A 119 10.71 -6.73 7.86
CA ASP A 119 11.39 -6.92 6.58
C ASP A 119 10.62 -7.92 5.70
N ALA A 120 10.15 -9.03 6.27
CA ALA A 120 9.29 -9.98 5.55
C ALA A 120 8.01 -9.30 5.01
N VAL A 121 7.42 -8.38 5.78
CA VAL A 121 6.27 -7.58 5.32
C VAL A 121 6.66 -6.67 4.16
N VAL A 122 7.80 -5.99 4.23
CA VAL A 122 8.32 -5.13 3.14
C VAL A 122 8.60 -5.97 1.89
N GLN A 123 9.21 -7.14 2.01
CA GLN A 123 9.46 -8.06 0.90
C GLN A 123 8.14 -8.52 0.26
N LEU A 124 7.15 -8.92 1.05
CA LEU A 124 5.84 -9.33 0.53
C LEU A 124 5.13 -8.18 -0.20
N LEU A 125 5.19 -6.96 0.35
CA LEU A 125 4.67 -5.76 -0.30
C LEU A 125 5.38 -5.51 -1.63
N LYS A 126 6.72 -5.59 -1.67
CA LYS A 126 7.50 -5.47 -2.92
C LYS A 126 7.03 -6.50 -3.94
N SER A 127 6.91 -7.77 -3.56
CA SER A 127 6.40 -8.83 -4.45
C SER A 127 4.99 -8.54 -4.98
N CYS A 128 4.11 -7.92 -4.18
CA CYS A 128 2.79 -7.49 -4.64
C CYS A 128 2.89 -6.39 -5.72
N PHE A 129 3.74 -5.39 -5.52
CA PHE A 129 3.99 -4.32 -6.49
C PHE A 129 4.63 -4.88 -7.77
N THR A 130 5.69 -5.67 -7.64
CA THR A 130 6.40 -6.32 -8.76
C THR A 130 5.45 -7.17 -9.60
N SER A 131 4.63 -8.03 -8.96
CA SER A 131 3.64 -8.86 -9.64
C SER A 131 2.55 -8.05 -10.33
N THR A 132 2.06 -6.98 -9.69
CA THR A 132 1.03 -6.11 -10.26
C THR A 132 1.54 -5.29 -11.44
N LEU A 133 2.77 -4.78 -11.37
CA LEU A 133 3.36 -3.93 -12.41
C LEU A 133 4.04 -4.73 -13.53
N GLY A 134 4.26 -6.02 -13.32
CA GLY A 134 4.99 -6.89 -14.24
C GLY A 134 6.49 -6.55 -14.30
N LEU A 135 7.04 -5.94 -13.24
CA LEU A 135 8.46 -5.61 -13.16
C LEU A 135 9.26 -6.91 -12.91
N GLY A 136 10.37 -7.12 -13.61
CA GLY A 136 11.27 -8.26 -13.34
C GLY A 136 10.96 -9.60 -14.04
N SER A 137 10.06 -9.65 -15.03
CA SER A 137 9.89 -10.85 -15.88
C SER A 137 10.66 -10.70 -17.20
N THR A 138 11.68 -11.55 -17.41
CA THR A 138 12.32 -11.76 -18.72
C THR A 138 11.43 -12.55 -19.69
N CYS A 139 10.33 -13.13 -19.21
CA CYS A 139 9.38 -13.88 -20.02
C CYS A 139 8.29 -12.97 -20.57
N MET A 140 8.16 -12.95 -21.89
CA MET A 140 7.27 -12.12 -22.72
C MET A 140 5.75 -12.29 -22.48
N ASN A 141 5.32 -13.03 -21.46
CA ASN A 141 3.92 -13.46 -21.31
C ASN A 141 3.21 -12.99 -20.03
N ASN A 142 3.88 -12.25 -19.13
CA ASN A 142 3.22 -11.71 -17.94
C ASN A 142 2.75 -10.27 -18.19
N ASN A 143 1.54 -10.15 -18.72
CA ASN A 143 0.77 -8.92 -18.62
C ASN A 143 0.43 -8.74 -17.13
N GLY A 144 1.17 -7.88 -16.42
CA GLY A 144 0.92 -7.59 -15.01
C GLY A 144 -0.53 -7.21 -14.71
N GLY A 145 -0.87 -7.09 -13.44
CA GLY A 145 -2.19 -6.62 -13.00
C GLY A 145 -2.76 -7.45 -11.87
N VAL A 146 -4.06 -7.29 -11.63
CA VAL A 146 -4.77 -8.01 -10.56
C VAL A 146 -4.72 -9.52 -10.79
N GLY A 147 -4.75 -9.97 -12.04
CA GLY A 147 -4.60 -11.38 -12.39
C GLY A 147 -3.28 -11.96 -11.89
N ALA A 148 -2.15 -11.30 -12.22
CA ALA A 148 -0.82 -11.71 -11.75
C ALA A 148 -0.71 -11.67 -10.21
N LEU A 149 -1.22 -10.60 -9.58
CA LEU A 149 -1.23 -10.44 -8.12
C LEU A 149 -1.97 -11.58 -7.41
N LEU A 150 -3.06 -12.06 -8.00
CA LEU A 150 -3.91 -13.14 -7.49
C LEU A 150 -3.58 -14.52 -8.10
N GLY A 151 -2.52 -14.63 -8.90
CA GLY A 151 -2.08 -15.90 -9.51
C GLY A 151 -2.96 -16.44 -10.65
N HIS A 152 -3.86 -15.62 -11.21
CA HIS A 152 -4.59 -15.99 -12.42
C HIS A 152 -3.65 -15.93 -13.63
N GLY A 153 -3.48 -17.05 -14.32
CA GLY A 153 -2.59 -17.18 -15.47
C GLY A 153 -1.23 -17.83 -15.18
N LEU A 154 -0.90 -18.14 -13.91
CA LEU A 154 0.24 -19.00 -13.61
C LEU A 154 -0.13 -20.46 -13.91
N ALA A 155 0.31 -20.96 -15.05
CA ALA A 155 0.39 -22.39 -15.29
C ALA A 155 1.37 -23.03 -14.29
N SER A 156 0.85 -23.54 -13.18
CA SER A 156 1.40 -24.68 -12.41
C SER A 156 2.61 -24.53 -11.46
N HIS A 157 3.14 -23.35 -11.13
CA HIS A 157 4.42 -23.31 -10.38
C HIS A 157 4.48 -22.66 -8.97
N SER A 158 3.41 -22.07 -8.42
CA SER A 158 3.41 -21.65 -7.02
C SER A 158 2.08 -21.92 -6.31
N PRO A 159 2.07 -22.45 -5.07
CA PRO A 159 0.83 -22.79 -4.37
C PRO A 159 0.07 -21.55 -3.87
N VAL A 160 0.72 -20.38 -3.78
CA VAL A 160 0.13 -19.14 -3.26
C VAL A 160 0.73 -17.93 -3.99
N ALA A 161 -0.12 -17.08 -4.56
CA ALA A 161 0.28 -15.79 -5.15
C ALA A 161 0.53 -14.73 -4.06
N PRO A 162 1.40 -13.73 -4.29
CA PRO A 162 1.76 -12.74 -3.28
C PRO A 162 0.55 -11.95 -2.75
N GLY A 163 -0.40 -11.59 -3.62
CA GLY A 163 -1.62 -10.90 -3.19
C GLY A 163 -2.55 -11.77 -2.35
N ILE A 164 -2.67 -13.06 -2.68
CA ILE A 164 -3.44 -14.02 -1.88
C ILE A 164 -2.80 -14.19 -0.50
N LEU A 165 -1.46 -14.27 -0.43
CA LEU A 165 -0.76 -14.34 0.84
C LEU A 165 -1.01 -13.06 1.64
N TYR A 166 -0.85 -11.87 1.04
CA TYR A 166 -1.10 -10.59 1.70
C TYR A 166 -2.51 -10.50 2.30
N LEU A 167 -3.55 -10.82 1.52
CA LEU A 167 -4.94 -10.83 1.98
C LEU A 167 -5.19 -11.81 3.14
N ARG A 168 -4.34 -12.81 3.32
CA ARG A 168 -4.42 -13.74 4.44
C ARG A 168 -3.62 -13.30 5.66
N VAL A 169 -2.54 -12.53 5.46
CA VAL A 169 -1.59 -12.18 6.52
C VAL A 169 -1.71 -10.76 7.05
N TYR A 170 -2.39 -9.84 6.34
CA TYR A 170 -2.45 -8.43 6.74
C TYR A 170 -2.97 -8.22 8.17
N ARG A 171 -3.87 -9.10 8.65
CA ARG A 171 -4.42 -9.07 10.02
C ARG A 171 -3.42 -9.48 11.09
N PHE A 172 -2.33 -10.16 10.72
CA PHE A 172 -1.27 -10.56 11.64
C PHE A 172 -0.16 -9.52 11.73
N ILE A 173 -0.16 -8.47 10.90
CA ILE A 173 0.85 -7.42 10.97
C ILE A 173 0.63 -6.62 12.26
N GLY A 174 1.61 -6.68 13.18
CA GLY A 174 1.48 -6.06 14.50
C GLY A 174 1.48 -4.53 14.45
N ASP A 175 2.52 -3.94 13.85
CA ASP A 175 2.67 -2.48 13.73
C ASP A 175 2.06 -1.99 12.41
N ILE A 176 0.74 -1.80 12.38
CA ILE A 176 0.02 -1.35 11.19
C ILE A 176 0.44 0.07 10.77
N MET A 177 0.93 0.92 11.69
CA MET A 177 1.29 2.31 11.40
C MET A 177 2.54 2.41 10.51
N PHE A 178 3.48 1.47 10.64
CA PHE A 178 4.65 1.38 9.77
C PHE A 178 4.28 1.16 8.29
N LEU A 179 3.12 0.55 8.01
CA LEU A 179 2.71 0.21 6.64
C LEU A 179 2.55 1.44 5.74
N ASN A 180 2.13 2.58 6.26
CA ASN A 180 2.04 3.80 5.46
C ASN A 180 3.40 4.19 4.87
N LYS A 181 4.44 4.18 5.72
CA LYS A 181 5.81 4.50 5.29
C LYS A 181 6.33 3.44 4.32
N ALA A 182 6.15 2.16 4.63
CA ALA A 182 6.60 1.06 3.76
C ALA A 182 5.92 1.09 2.38
N ILE A 183 4.59 1.20 2.32
CA ILE A 183 3.83 1.23 1.06
C ILE A 183 4.22 2.45 0.23
N MET A 184 4.33 3.63 0.86
CA MET A 184 4.75 4.85 0.17
C MET A 184 6.18 4.77 -0.37
N SER A 185 7.12 4.22 0.41
CA SER A 185 8.50 4.00 -0.07
C SER A 185 8.55 3.02 -1.24
N ILE A 186 7.81 1.91 -1.18
CA ILE A 186 7.74 0.93 -2.27
C ILE A 186 7.06 1.52 -3.51
N LEU A 187 6.03 2.36 -3.33
CA LEU A 187 5.39 3.09 -4.43
C LEU A 187 6.40 3.99 -5.15
N LEU A 188 7.18 4.78 -4.42
CA LEU A 188 8.19 5.67 -5.01
C LEU A 188 9.34 4.91 -5.69
N LEU A 189 9.78 3.78 -5.10
CA LEU A 189 10.71 2.87 -5.76
C LEU A 189 10.13 2.30 -7.05
N SER A 190 8.86 1.88 -7.03
CA SER A 190 8.17 1.37 -8.23
C SER A 190 8.06 2.44 -9.32
N VAL A 191 7.87 3.70 -8.95
CA VAL A 191 7.87 4.83 -9.91
C VAL A 191 9.24 5.00 -10.56
N ARG A 192 10.33 4.88 -9.79
CA ARG A 192 11.69 4.88 -10.32
C ARG A 192 11.88 3.73 -11.31
N ASP A 193 11.49 2.51 -10.94
CA ASP A 193 11.59 1.33 -11.82
C ASP A 193 10.76 1.49 -13.10
N ILE A 194 9.55 2.06 -13.00
CA ILE A 194 8.70 2.37 -14.17
C ILE A 194 9.39 3.36 -15.11
N ALA A 195 10.03 4.41 -14.57
CA ALA A 195 10.72 5.42 -15.36
C ALA A 195 12.03 4.90 -15.98
N SER A 196 12.74 4.02 -15.27
CA SER A 196 14.00 3.41 -15.70
C SER A 196 13.83 2.19 -16.61
N SER A 197 12.60 1.71 -16.84
CA SER A 197 12.33 0.55 -17.69
C SER A 197 12.67 0.83 -19.17
N ASP A 198 13.48 -0.06 -19.76
CA ASP A 198 14.19 0.04 -21.05
C ASP A 198 13.31 0.00 -22.32
N GLU A 199 12.03 0.38 -22.25
CA GLU A 199 11.10 0.44 -23.39
C GLU A 199 11.32 1.67 -24.30
N LEU A 200 12.50 2.30 -24.27
CA LEU A 200 12.79 3.49 -25.08
C LEU A 200 13.62 3.14 -26.33
N PRO A 201 13.17 3.47 -27.56
CA PRO A 201 14.09 3.56 -28.68
C PRO A 201 15.09 4.68 -28.39
N LYS A 202 16.39 4.40 -28.53
CA LYS A 202 17.54 5.31 -28.35
C LYS A 202 17.43 6.60 -29.20
N GLY A 203 16.55 7.52 -28.80
CA GLY A 203 16.33 8.79 -29.47
C GLY A 203 16.08 9.88 -28.43
N ASP A 204 17.04 10.79 -28.32
CA ASP A 204 17.07 12.02 -27.52
C ASP A 204 15.80 12.32 -26.70
N VAL A 205 15.87 11.99 -25.41
CA VAL A 205 14.93 12.42 -24.35
C VAL A 205 14.74 13.96 -24.37
N LYS A 206 15.80 14.70 -24.74
CA LYS A 206 15.86 16.14 -25.02
C LYS A 206 14.79 16.67 -25.99
N LYS A 207 14.32 15.86 -26.95
CA LYS A 207 13.24 16.24 -27.88
C LYS A 207 11.84 15.97 -27.35
N GLN A 208 11.68 15.09 -26.36
CA GLN A 208 10.36 14.76 -25.79
C GLN A 208 9.95 15.76 -24.70
N LEU A 209 10.85 16.15 -23.80
CA LEU A 209 10.56 17.14 -22.75
C LEU A 209 10.28 18.54 -23.34
N ASN A 210 11.06 18.97 -24.33
CA ASN A 210 10.79 20.21 -25.06
C ASN A 210 9.50 20.15 -25.91
N LYS A 211 9.07 18.96 -26.36
CA LYS A 211 7.76 18.78 -27.04
C LYS A 211 6.58 18.68 -26.07
N ILE A 212 6.80 18.37 -24.79
CA ILE A 212 5.79 18.44 -23.74
C ILE A 212 5.41 19.90 -23.47
N LYS A 213 6.38 20.83 -23.53
CA LYS A 213 6.12 22.29 -23.49
C LYS A 213 5.44 22.84 -24.75
N TYR A 214 5.52 22.16 -25.89
CA TYR A 214 5.08 22.67 -27.21
C TYR A 214 4.11 21.74 -27.98
N GLY A 215 3.36 20.88 -27.29
CA GLY A 215 2.18 20.19 -27.85
C GLY A 215 2.38 19.39 -29.15
N MET A 216 3.13 18.28 -29.12
CA MET A 216 3.20 17.36 -30.28
C MET A 216 3.09 15.86 -29.92
N LYS A 217 2.20 15.17 -30.66
CA LYS A 217 1.56 13.85 -30.45
C LYS A 217 2.42 12.60 -30.14
N ARG A 218 3.75 12.59 -30.29
CA ARG A 218 4.56 11.34 -30.16
C ARG A 218 5.15 11.11 -28.74
N GLY A 219 5.48 12.17 -27.99
CA GLY A 219 5.90 12.07 -26.58
C GLY A 219 4.73 11.92 -25.59
N GLN A 220 3.51 12.20 -26.07
CA GLN A 220 2.27 12.06 -25.32
C GLN A 220 1.92 10.58 -25.08
N VAL A 221 2.27 9.69 -26.03
CA VAL A 221 1.98 8.25 -25.96
C VAL A 221 2.86 7.54 -24.90
N SER A 222 4.13 7.94 -24.75
CA SER A 222 5.02 7.39 -23.71
C SER A 222 4.61 7.87 -22.32
N LEU A 223 4.30 9.16 -22.16
CA LEU A 223 3.82 9.71 -20.89
C LEU A 223 2.49 9.09 -20.45
N VAL A 224 1.54 8.88 -21.37
CA VAL A 224 0.27 8.19 -21.06
C VAL A 224 0.52 6.77 -20.55
N ARG A 225 1.49 6.03 -21.11
CA ARG A 225 1.86 4.69 -20.64
C ARG A 225 2.47 4.72 -19.24
N TYR A 226 3.42 5.62 -18.98
CA TYR A 226 3.98 5.80 -17.65
C TYR A 226 2.90 6.15 -16.63
N MET A 227 2.01 7.10 -16.96
CA MET A 227 0.89 7.48 -16.11
C MET A 227 -0.07 6.33 -15.83
N ALA A 228 -0.36 5.47 -16.82
CA ALA A 228 -1.21 4.30 -16.60
C ALA A 228 -0.59 3.33 -15.57
N ARG A 229 0.72 3.05 -15.68
CA ARG A 229 1.45 2.21 -14.72
C ARG A 229 1.55 2.86 -13.34
N VAL A 230 1.82 4.17 -13.27
CA VAL A 230 1.85 4.93 -12.02
C VAL A 230 0.50 4.92 -11.31
N LYS A 231 -0.60 5.14 -12.05
CA LYS A 231 -1.96 5.02 -11.52
C LYS A 231 -2.24 3.63 -10.95
N GLN A 232 -1.79 2.59 -11.65
CA GLN A 232 -1.94 1.21 -11.19
C GLN A 232 -1.14 0.93 -9.91
N ALA A 233 0.10 1.43 -9.80
CA ALA A 233 0.90 1.33 -8.59
C ALA A 233 0.23 2.06 -7.40
N ALA A 234 -0.26 3.28 -7.65
CA ALA A 234 -0.96 4.09 -6.65
C ALA A 234 -2.27 3.43 -6.19
N LEU A 235 -3.04 2.84 -7.10
CA LEU A 235 -4.27 2.09 -6.80
C LEU A 235 -3.98 0.86 -5.94
N LEU A 236 -2.92 0.12 -6.23
CA LEU A 236 -2.49 -1.00 -5.40
C LEU A 236 -2.11 -0.51 -4.00
N GLY A 237 -1.26 0.51 -3.91
CA GLY A 237 -0.85 1.09 -2.63
C GLY A 237 -2.04 1.53 -1.79
N ALA A 238 -2.98 2.27 -2.39
CA ALA A 238 -4.19 2.74 -1.71
C ALA A 238 -5.07 1.57 -1.22
N SER A 239 -5.18 0.51 -2.04
CA SER A 239 -5.91 -0.70 -1.68
C SER A 239 -5.27 -1.40 -0.48
N LEU A 240 -3.94 -1.54 -0.47
CA LEU A 240 -3.18 -2.16 0.62
C LEU A 240 -3.28 -1.38 1.94
N VAL A 241 -3.22 -0.05 1.88
CA VAL A 241 -3.47 0.83 3.05
C VAL A 241 -4.88 0.63 3.58
N TRP A 242 -5.88 0.65 2.71
CA TRP A 242 -7.28 0.51 3.09
C TRP A 242 -7.58 -0.83 3.76
N ILE A 243 -7.18 -1.96 3.15
CA ILE A 243 -7.47 -3.28 3.72
C ILE A 243 -6.73 -3.54 5.03
N SER A 244 -5.56 -2.93 5.22
CA SER A 244 -4.71 -3.20 6.39
C SER A 244 -5.17 -2.50 7.66
N GLY A 245 -5.49 -1.21 7.56
CA GLY A 245 -5.81 -0.39 8.74
C GLY A 245 -7.03 0.51 8.60
N GLY A 246 -7.76 0.41 7.48
CA GLY A 246 -8.99 1.14 7.23
C GLY A 246 -8.81 2.66 7.39
N GLN A 247 -9.84 3.31 7.94
CA GLN A 247 -9.86 4.77 8.12
C GLN A 247 -8.73 5.28 9.02
N LYS A 248 -8.31 4.53 10.04
CA LYS A 248 -7.25 4.96 10.96
C LYS A 248 -5.91 5.12 10.24
N LEU A 249 -5.57 4.16 9.41
CA LEU A 249 -4.31 4.19 8.66
C LEU A 249 -4.34 5.26 7.57
N VAL A 250 -5.48 5.44 6.90
CA VAL A 250 -5.68 6.54 5.93
C VAL A 250 -5.59 7.91 6.60
N GLN A 251 -6.17 8.11 7.79
CA GLN A 251 -6.02 9.37 8.54
C GLN A 251 -4.56 9.64 8.92
N SER A 252 -3.82 8.61 9.35
CA SER A 252 -2.40 8.74 9.64
C SER A 252 -1.57 9.07 8.40
N LEU A 253 -1.96 8.54 7.23
CA LEU A 253 -1.27 8.80 5.97
C LEU A 253 -1.35 10.29 5.62
N ILE A 254 -2.57 10.83 5.65
CA ILE A 254 -2.88 12.20 5.23
C ILE A 254 -2.38 13.25 6.22
N ARG A 255 -2.53 12.99 7.53
CA ARG A 255 -2.16 13.96 8.59
C ARG A 255 -0.69 13.92 8.96
N GLY A 256 -0.04 12.78 8.76
CA GLY A 256 1.29 12.53 9.30
C GLY A 256 2.26 12.12 8.20
N THR A 257 2.08 10.92 7.65
CA THR A 257 3.11 10.29 6.82
C THR A 257 3.46 11.12 5.58
N VAL A 258 2.47 11.59 4.82
CA VAL A 258 2.72 12.37 3.59
C VAL A 258 3.31 13.74 3.89
N PRO A 259 2.71 14.58 4.78
CA PRO A 259 3.34 15.85 5.18
C PRO A 259 4.76 15.67 5.72
N SER A 260 4.97 14.69 6.61
CA SER A 260 6.29 14.44 7.19
C SER A 260 7.33 14.09 6.12
N TRP A 261 6.95 13.29 5.11
CA TRP A 261 7.86 12.92 4.03
C TRP A 261 8.26 14.12 3.15
N PHE A 262 7.33 15.02 2.84
CA PHE A 262 7.67 16.25 2.12
C PHE A 262 8.62 17.18 2.89
N LEU A 263 8.52 17.17 4.23
CA LEU A 263 9.35 17.99 5.11
C LEU A 263 10.70 17.34 5.47
N SER A 264 10.78 16.01 5.48
CA SER A 264 11.91 15.26 6.06
C SER A 264 12.70 14.40 5.07
N ALA A 265 12.49 14.51 3.76
CA ALA A 265 13.08 13.63 2.76
C ALA A 265 14.62 13.63 2.83
N ASP A 266 15.17 12.61 3.49
CA ASP A 266 16.44 12.00 3.12
C ASP A 266 16.27 11.49 1.68
N THR A 267 16.85 12.23 0.76
CA THR A 267 16.75 12.02 -0.67
C THR A 267 17.28 10.63 -1.04
N LEU A 268 16.39 9.77 -1.56
CA LEU A 268 16.76 8.69 -2.46
C LEU A 268 17.50 9.34 -3.64
N GLU A 269 18.83 9.43 -3.51
CA GLU A 269 19.85 9.86 -4.48
C GLU A 269 19.37 10.85 -5.55
N GLN A 270 19.79 12.10 -5.41
CA GLN A 270 19.76 13.11 -6.47
C GLN A 270 20.54 12.59 -7.68
N GLU A 271 19.87 11.84 -8.55
CA GLU A 271 20.31 11.66 -9.94
C GLU A 271 20.05 12.99 -10.66
N ASP A 272 21.10 13.80 -10.76
CA ASP A 272 21.08 15.17 -11.26
C ASP A 272 20.96 15.24 -12.79
N GLY A 273 19.95 14.55 -13.35
CA GLY A 273 19.71 14.40 -14.79
C GLY A 273 18.24 14.50 -15.20
N GLU A 274 17.98 14.58 -16.51
CA GLU A 274 16.63 14.71 -17.08
C GLU A 274 15.69 13.55 -16.68
N THR A 275 16.24 12.33 -16.48
CA THR A 275 15.53 11.17 -15.94
C THR A 275 15.07 11.42 -14.49
N GLY A 276 15.87 12.12 -13.69
CA GLY A 276 15.53 12.51 -12.33
C GLY A 276 14.33 13.45 -12.26
N VAL A 277 14.21 14.39 -13.21
CA VAL A 277 13.05 15.31 -13.30
C VAL A 277 11.77 14.54 -13.66
N LEU A 278 11.83 13.58 -14.60
CA LEU A 278 10.69 12.73 -14.94
C LEU A 278 10.27 11.84 -13.75
N VAL A 279 11.23 11.20 -13.08
CA VAL A 279 10.97 10.39 -11.87
C VAL A 279 10.34 11.23 -10.77
N ALA A 280 10.83 12.45 -10.54
CA ALA A 280 10.28 13.40 -9.59
C ALA A 280 8.82 13.76 -9.93
N MET A 281 8.55 14.14 -11.18
CA MET A 281 7.20 14.46 -11.65
C MET A 281 6.24 13.28 -11.50
N LEU A 282 6.64 12.08 -11.97
CA LEU A 282 5.83 10.87 -11.84
C LEU A 282 5.60 10.49 -10.37
N SER A 283 6.57 10.74 -9.49
CA SER A 283 6.45 10.51 -8.05
C SER A 283 5.39 11.42 -7.42
N GLY A 284 5.37 12.70 -7.80
CA GLY A 284 4.35 13.64 -7.36
C GLY A 284 2.94 13.20 -7.76
N TYR A 285 2.75 12.81 -9.03
CA TYR A 285 1.47 12.26 -9.48
C TYR A 285 1.12 10.93 -8.79
N ALA A 286 2.08 10.03 -8.59
CA ALA A 286 1.87 8.77 -7.88
C ALA A 286 1.32 9.01 -6.48
N LEU A 287 1.94 9.94 -5.74
CA LEU A 287 1.48 10.33 -4.40
C LEU A 287 0.08 10.96 -4.46
N ALA A 288 -0.20 11.82 -5.44
CA ALA A 288 -1.52 12.44 -5.58
C ALA A 288 -2.62 11.39 -5.78
N TYR A 289 -2.43 10.45 -6.71
CA TYR A 289 -3.36 9.33 -6.91
C TYR A 289 -3.47 8.45 -5.67
N PHE A 290 -2.35 8.13 -5.04
CA PHE A 290 -2.30 7.26 -3.87
C PHE A 290 -3.08 7.83 -2.69
N VAL A 291 -2.88 9.12 -2.38
CA VAL A 291 -3.60 9.82 -1.30
C VAL A 291 -5.06 9.94 -1.65
N MET A 292 -5.40 10.40 -2.86
CA MET A 292 -6.80 10.56 -3.28
C MET A 292 -7.59 9.25 -3.26
N LEU A 293 -7.03 8.18 -3.79
CA LEU A 293 -7.68 6.86 -3.77
C LEU A 293 -7.82 6.32 -2.35
N SER A 294 -6.83 6.55 -1.48
CA SER A 294 -6.90 6.16 -0.07
C SER A 294 -8.04 6.89 0.66
N VAL A 295 -8.19 8.20 0.43
CA VAL A 295 -9.30 9.02 0.96
C VAL A 295 -10.64 8.50 0.43
N ALA A 296 -10.72 8.26 -0.89
CA ALA A 296 -11.94 7.80 -1.54
C ALA A 296 -12.38 6.42 -1.02
N PHE A 297 -11.47 5.48 -0.81
CA PHE A 297 -11.78 4.18 -0.19
C PHE A 297 -12.25 4.31 1.26
N ALA A 298 -11.72 5.28 2.00
CA ALA A 298 -12.05 5.46 3.42
C ALA A 298 -13.41 6.11 3.67
N TRP A 299 -13.80 7.08 2.84
CA TRP A 299 -14.99 7.91 3.09
C TRP A 299 -16.00 7.96 1.95
N GLY A 300 -15.73 7.30 0.82
CA GLY A 300 -16.61 7.32 -0.35
C GLY A 300 -16.65 8.69 -1.04
N ILE A 301 -16.98 8.67 -2.33
CA ILE A 301 -17.08 9.87 -3.17
C ILE A 301 -18.40 10.61 -2.91
N ASP A 302 -19.48 9.88 -2.62
CA ASP A 302 -20.83 10.41 -2.43
C ASP A 302 -21.20 10.75 -0.97
N HIS A 303 -22.25 11.56 -0.78
CA HIS A 303 -22.74 12.00 0.54
C HIS A 303 -23.59 10.95 1.29
N SER A 304 -24.02 9.88 0.62
CA SER A 304 -25.04 8.97 1.17
C SER A 304 -24.53 8.07 2.30
N SER A 305 -23.22 7.96 2.51
CA SER A 305 -22.65 6.92 3.38
C SER A 305 -21.90 7.41 4.62
N VAL A 306 -21.52 8.70 4.74
CA VAL A 306 -20.63 9.18 5.82
C VAL A 306 -21.06 10.54 6.37
N PRO A 307 -21.12 10.73 7.71
CA PRO A 307 -21.39 12.03 8.29
C PRO A 307 -20.30 13.04 7.89
N PRO A 308 -20.67 14.21 7.35
CA PRO A 308 -19.76 15.14 6.67
C PRO A 308 -18.59 15.61 7.55
N ASN A 309 -18.82 15.73 8.87
CA ASN A 309 -17.89 16.38 9.79
C ASN A 309 -16.51 15.69 9.92
N ARG A 310 -16.41 14.37 9.71
CA ARG A 310 -15.12 13.65 9.86
C ARG A 310 -14.27 13.72 8.60
N ARG A 311 -14.89 13.59 7.43
CA ARG A 311 -14.23 13.65 6.12
C ARG A 311 -13.70 15.06 5.86
N ALA A 312 -14.57 16.06 5.98
CA ALA A 312 -14.24 17.47 5.77
C ALA A 312 -13.04 17.89 6.63
N LYS A 313 -13.02 17.52 7.92
CA LYS A 313 -11.90 17.83 8.81
C LYS A 313 -10.56 17.24 8.36
N VAL A 314 -10.54 16.00 7.86
CA VAL A 314 -9.28 15.36 7.43
C VAL A 314 -8.77 15.97 6.13
N ILE A 315 -9.67 16.23 5.18
CA ILE A 315 -9.32 16.87 3.90
C ILE A 315 -8.86 18.30 4.15
N ALA A 316 -9.58 19.07 4.97
CA ALA A 316 -9.21 20.43 5.34
C ALA A 316 -7.81 20.49 5.96
N ILE A 317 -7.46 19.59 6.88
CA ILE A 317 -6.10 19.53 7.45
C ILE A 317 -5.03 19.33 6.36
N HIS A 318 -5.32 18.50 5.35
CA HIS A 318 -4.37 18.27 4.27
C HIS A 318 -4.26 19.46 3.32
N LEU A 319 -5.39 20.06 2.95
CA LEU A 319 -5.42 21.27 2.12
C LEU A 319 -4.77 22.46 2.83
N ASP A 320 -4.93 22.57 4.15
CA ASP A 320 -4.27 23.58 4.98
C ASP A 320 -2.75 23.39 4.98
N PHE A 321 -2.28 22.14 5.11
CA PHE A 321 -0.86 21.82 4.89
C PHE A 321 -0.37 22.25 3.51
N LEU A 322 -1.13 21.98 2.44
CA LEU A 322 -0.76 22.41 1.08
C LEU A 322 -0.68 23.93 0.98
N ALA A 323 -1.70 24.65 1.46
CA ALA A 323 -1.76 26.10 1.43
C ALA A 323 -0.62 26.74 2.23
N ASP A 324 -0.37 26.27 3.46
CA ASP A 324 0.72 26.72 4.32
C ASP A 324 2.09 26.54 3.64
N THR A 325 2.30 25.39 3.00
CA THR A 325 3.58 25.04 2.34
C THR A 325 3.81 25.84 1.07
N MET A 326 2.74 26.30 0.40
CA MET A 326 2.86 27.20 -0.76
C MET A 326 3.05 28.66 -0.34
N GLU A 327 2.39 29.10 0.73
CA GLU A 327 2.47 30.48 1.22
C GLU A 327 3.80 30.77 1.94
N ARG A 328 4.25 29.83 2.76
CA ARG A 328 5.52 29.93 3.46
C ARG A 328 6.57 29.39 2.52
N PHE A 329 7.68 30.10 2.33
CA PHE A 329 8.89 29.56 1.70
C PHE A 329 9.54 28.46 2.56
N THR A 330 8.75 27.55 3.13
CA THR A 330 9.23 26.39 3.87
C THR A 330 10.12 25.58 2.96
N THR A 331 11.35 25.34 3.40
CA THR A 331 12.32 24.53 2.66
C THR A 331 11.79 23.11 2.58
N LEU A 332 11.20 22.77 1.44
CA LEU A 332 10.84 21.41 1.11
C LEU A 332 12.12 20.62 0.84
N SER A 333 12.16 19.42 1.41
CA SER A 333 13.27 18.47 1.23
C SER A 333 13.19 17.71 -0.10
N CYS A 334 12.05 17.77 -0.79
CA CYS A 334 11.81 17.08 -2.04
C CYS A 334 12.13 17.95 -3.28
N HIS A 335 12.35 17.29 -4.42
CA HIS A 335 12.49 17.97 -5.72
C HIS A 335 11.25 18.82 -6.06
N HIS A 336 11.46 20.03 -6.57
CA HIS A 336 10.37 20.98 -6.87
C HIS A 336 9.30 20.39 -7.81
N ALA A 337 9.73 19.64 -8.83
CA ALA A 337 8.80 18.96 -9.75
C ALA A 337 7.89 17.92 -9.05
N THR A 338 8.37 17.25 -7.99
CA THR A 338 7.56 16.32 -7.20
C THR A 338 6.47 17.07 -6.46
N TRP A 339 6.83 18.18 -5.80
CA TRP A 339 5.89 19.03 -5.09
C TRP A 339 4.82 19.61 -6.02
N GLN A 340 5.25 20.23 -7.13
CA GLN A 340 4.34 20.82 -8.10
C GLN A 340 3.38 19.76 -8.68
N ALA A 341 3.90 18.60 -9.11
CA ALA A 341 3.06 17.53 -9.64
C ALA A 341 2.10 16.94 -8.59
N TYR A 342 2.51 16.87 -7.33
CA TYR A 342 1.65 16.43 -6.23
C TYR A 342 0.50 17.41 -6.01
N VAL A 343 0.79 18.71 -5.85
CA VAL A 343 -0.22 19.74 -5.60
C VAL A 343 -1.20 19.83 -6.76
N SER A 344 -0.70 20.04 -7.98
CA SER A 344 -1.55 20.13 -9.17
C SER A 344 -2.37 18.85 -9.38
N GLY A 345 -1.74 17.68 -9.23
CA GLY A 345 -2.42 16.40 -9.39
C GLY A 345 -3.49 16.15 -8.33
N PHE A 346 -3.19 16.42 -7.06
CA PHE A 346 -4.11 16.19 -5.95
C PHE A 346 -5.31 17.13 -6.02
N VAL A 347 -5.09 18.43 -6.21
CA VAL A 347 -6.18 19.41 -6.31
C VAL A 347 -7.02 19.16 -7.55
N SER A 348 -6.40 18.85 -8.70
CA SER A 348 -7.14 18.47 -9.92
C SER A 348 -8.04 17.26 -9.69
N LEU A 349 -7.56 16.23 -8.99
CA LEU A 349 -8.37 15.06 -8.66
C LEU A 349 -9.53 15.40 -7.72
N ILE A 350 -9.34 16.27 -6.73
CA ILE A 350 -10.45 16.71 -5.86
C ILE A 350 -11.48 17.50 -6.67
N VAL A 351 -11.03 18.48 -7.45
CA VAL A 351 -11.89 19.33 -8.29
C VAL A 351 -12.72 18.49 -9.26
N CYS A 352 -12.09 17.52 -9.94
CA CYS A 352 -12.74 16.73 -10.98
C CYS A 352 -13.58 15.56 -10.43
N CYS A 353 -13.09 14.86 -9.40
CA CYS A 353 -13.70 13.61 -8.96
C CYS A 353 -14.56 13.78 -7.71
N THR A 354 -14.28 14.78 -6.87
CA THR A 354 -14.96 14.97 -5.59
C THR A 354 -15.30 16.45 -5.33
N PRO A 355 -15.98 17.14 -6.27
CA PRO A 355 -16.25 18.58 -6.17
C PRO A 355 -17.05 18.95 -4.91
N MET A 356 -17.85 18.01 -4.41
CA MET A 356 -18.62 18.22 -3.19
C MET A 356 -17.77 18.33 -1.93
N TRP A 357 -16.59 17.69 -1.89
CA TRP A 357 -15.68 17.80 -0.75
C TRP A 357 -15.15 19.22 -0.61
N ILE A 358 -14.94 19.93 -1.73
CA ILE A 358 -14.47 21.31 -1.76
C ILE A 358 -15.50 22.24 -1.10
N ARG A 359 -16.79 21.99 -1.34
CA ARG A 359 -17.88 22.78 -0.72
C ARG A 359 -17.95 22.65 0.80
N GLU A 360 -17.38 21.59 1.37
CA GLU A 360 -17.32 21.36 2.81
C GLU A 360 -16.12 22.06 3.47
N VAL A 361 -15.19 22.61 2.67
CA VAL A 361 -13.96 23.25 3.14
C VAL A 361 -14.19 24.74 3.35
N ASP A 362 -13.50 25.31 4.34
CA ASP A 362 -13.58 26.73 4.65
C ASP A 362 -13.17 27.61 3.46
N ALA A 363 -13.93 28.68 3.24
CA ALA A 363 -13.75 29.58 2.10
C ALA A 363 -12.38 30.29 2.13
N GLU A 364 -11.87 30.63 3.31
CA GLU A 364 -10.58 31.30 3.43
C GLU A 364 -9.43 30.38 3.02
N LEU A 365 -9.51 29.11 3.44
CA LEU A 365 -8.56 28.09 3.00
C LEU A 365 -8.56 27.91 1.47
N LEU A 366 -9.72 27.92 0.83
CA LEU A 366 -9.82 27.81 -0.63
C LEU A 366 -9.18 29.00 -1.36
N LYS A 367 -9.31 30.22 -0.83
CA LYS A 367 -8.64 31.42 -1.39
C LYS A 367 -7.13 31.36 -1.26
N ARG A 368 -6.63 30.92 -0.10
CA ARG A 368 -5.19 30.71 0.14
C ARG A 368 -4.62 29.67 -0.82
N LEU A 369 -5.34 28.56 -0.99
CA LEU A 369 -4.96 27.49 -1.92
C LEU A 369 -4.97 27.98 -3.37
N SER A 370 -5.98 28.74 -3.81
CA SER A 370 -6.03 29.28 -5.18
C SER A 370 -4.87 30.24 -5.45
N LYS A 371 -4.49 31.09 -4.49
CA LYS A 371 -3.32 31.95 -4.60
C LYS A 371 -2.02 31.15 -4.74
N GLY A 372 -1.85 30.08 -3.97
CA GLY A 372 -0.71 29.17 -4.10
C GLY A 372 -0.65 28.47 -5.46
N LEU A 373 -1.80 28.04 -6.00
CA LEU A 373 -1.87 27.45 -7.35
C LEU A 373 -1.45 28.43 -8.44
N ARG A 374 -1.84 29.72 -8.34
CA ARG A 374 -1.37 30.76 -9.28
C ARG A 374 0.15 30.90 -9.25
N GLN A 375 0.77 30.82 -8.06
CA GLN A 375 2.24 30.84 -7.94
C GLN A 375 2.91 29.64 -8.60
N LEU A 376 2.20 28.52 -8.76
CA LEU A 376 2.64 27.33 -9.51
C LEU A 376 2.30 27.39 -11.00
N ASN A 377 1.79 28.51 -11.51
CA ASN A 377 1.27 28.71 -12.88
C ASN A 377 0.08 27.79 -13.23
N GLU A 378 -0.78 27.50 -12.26
CA GLU A 378 -1.98 26.66 -12.40
C GLU A 378 -3.26 27.52 -12.32
N ASP A 379 -3.32 28.61 -13.09
CA ASP A 379 -4.42 29.60 -13.02
C ASP A 379 -5.78 28.99 -13.36
N GLU A 380 -5.86 28.09 -14.35
CA GLU A 380 -7.12 27.41 -14.71
C GLU A 380 -7.63 26.53 -13.56
N LEU A 381 -6.73 25.76 -12.93
CA LEU A 381 -7.08 24.92 -11.79
C LEU A 381 -7.49 25.76 -10.58
N ALA A 382 -6.81 26.88 -10.35
CA ALA A 382 -7.14 27.85 -9.31
C ALA A 382 -8.55 28.45 -9.52
N LEU A 383 -8.91 28.82 -10.75
CA LEU A 383 -10.27 29.26 -11.09
C LEU A 383 -11.30 28.16 -10.86
N ARG A 384 -11.06 26.94 -11.35
CA ARG A 384 -11.97 25.79 -11.16
C ARG A 384 -12.20 25.47 -9.69
N LEU A 385 -11.16 25.55 -8.86
CA LEU A 385 -11.27 25.37 -7.41
C LEU A 385 -12.26 26.39 -6.79
N LEU A 386 -12.13 27.66 -7.15
CA LEU A 386 -13.00 28.72 -6.63
C LEU A 386 -14.43 28.61 -7.18
N GLU A 387 -14.61 28.26 -8.45
CA GLU A 387 -15.94 28.01 -9.04
C GLU A 387 -16.73 26.97 -8.24
N ILE A 388 -16.07 25.90 -7.79
CA ILE A 388 -16.71 24.82 -7.03
C ILE A 388 -16.95 25.21 -5.57
N GLY A 389 -16.06 26.02 -4.98
CA GLY A 389 -16.12 26.46 -3.59
C GLY A 389 -17.37 27.29 -3.23
N GLY A 390 -18.11 27.78 -4.22
CA GLY A 390 -19.42 28.42 -4.03
C GLY A 390 -19.33 29.90 -3.64
N ILE A 391 -20.39 30.40 -2.99
CA ILE A 391 -20.62 31.85 -2.84
C ILE A 391 -19.51 32.54 -2.02
N GLY A 392 -18.96 31.87 -1.01
CA GLY A 392 -17.95 32.45 -0.11
C GLY A 392 -16.62 32.81 -0.78
N VAL A 393 -16.35 32.28 -1.98
CA VAL A 393 -15.11 32.50 -2.74
C VAL A 393 -15.34 33.21 -4.09
N MET A 394 -16.59 33.53 -4.42
CA MET A 394 -16.97 34.09 -5.73
C MET A 394 -16.34 35.47 -5.99
N GLY A 395 -16.15 36.29 -4.95
CA GLY A 395 -15.44 37.57 -5.08
C GLY A 395 -14.00 37.38 -5.56
N THR A 396 -13.26 36.44 -4.96
CA THR A 396 -11.89 36.10 -5.36
C THR A 396 -11.84 35.50 -6.77
N ALA A 397 -12.84 34.71 -7.16
CA ALA A 397 -12.94 34.22 -8.54
C ALA A 397 -13.12 35.35 -9.55
N ALA A 398 -13.99 36.32 -9.25
CA ALA A 398 -14.22 37.48 -10.11
C ALA A 398 -12.97 38.36 -10.25
N GLU A 399 -12.26 38.62 -9.14
CA GLU A 399 -10.99 39.34 -9.15
C GLU A 399 -9.95 38.65 -10.04
N MET A 400 -9.83 37.33 -9.95
CA MET A 400 -8.91 36.56 -10.79
C MET A 400 -9.25 36.67 -12.28
N ILE A 401 -10.53 36.58 -12.66
CA ILE A 401 -10.95 36.74 -14.06
C ILE A 401 -10.61 38.14 -14.58
N ILE A 402 -10.83 39.17 -13.76
CA ILE A 402 -10.52 40.57 -14.12
C ILE A 402 -9.01 40.77 -14.30
N GLU A 403 -8.19 40.21 -13.41
CA GLU A 403 -6.73 40.28 -13.52
C GLU A 403 -6.22 39.56 -14.78
N SER A 404 -6.73 38.37 -15.07
CA SER A 404 -6.38 37.64 -16.31
C SER A 404 -6.82 38.40 -17.57
N ALA A 405 -7.97 39.07 -17.54
CA ALA A 405 -8.48 39.87 -18.65
C ALA A 405 -7.70 41.19 -18.87
N ARG A 406 -6.99 41.70 -17.85
CA ARG A 406 -6.10 42.88 -17.98
C ARG A 406 -4.71 42.54 -18.52
N MET A 407 -4.33 41.27 -18.48
CA MET A 407 -3.03 40.76 -18.94
C MET A 407 -3.06 40.27 -20.40
N LEU A 408 -4.26 40.09 -20.96
CA LEU A 408 -4.55 39.87 -22.39
C LEU A 408 -4.74 41.23 -23.09
#